data_AF-A0A9Q9XDS5-F1
#
_entry.id   AF-A0A9Q9XDS5-F1
#
_cell.length_a   1.000
_cell.length_b   1.000
_cell.length_c   1.000
_cell.angle_alpha   90.00
_cell.angle_beta   90.00
_cell.angle_gamma   90.00
#
_symmetry.space_group_name_H-M   'P 1'
#
loop_
_entity.id
_entity.type
_entity.pdbx_description
1 polymer ?
#
loop_
_entity_poly.entity_id
_entity_poly.type
_entity_poly.pdbx_seq_one_letter_code
_entity_poly.pdbx_strand_id
1 'polypeptide(L)'
;MYLGAATNNTALTALTFFQESVERYGFPLRIERLWRDVWTAVTSVYYDVLHYLEEDNYLNIADQTHLFCCHYTFLPRLQDDLNFFRDGWDNHPLRTEHSMSPNQLWELGQIHYQVDDPPNEEEMNIAEIDWESSGLPPDESVGVNVPTVQCPLTPEQLTALKDTVDPRSPSQSYGIDIYMAAVQFCQALE
;
A
#
# COMPACT_ATOMS: atom_id res chain seq x y z
N MET A 1 8.46 10.69 -1.35
CA MET A 1 7.51 10.02 -0.42
C MET A 1 7.52 8.49 -0.63
N TYR A 2 7.24 7.68 0.41
CA TYR A 2 7.14 6.21 0.29
C TYR A 2 5.68 5.74 0.46
N LEU A 3 5.13 5.01 -0.52
CA LEU A 3 3.79 4.41 -0.50
C LEU A 3 3.87 2.99 -1.07
N GLY A 4 3.69 1.98 -0.21
CA GLY A 4 3.78 0.57 -0.57
C GLY A 4 2.50 -0.19 -0.22
N ALA A 5 2.01 -1.02 -1.14
CA ALA A 5 0.94 -1.97 -0.91
C ALA A 5 1.52 -3.35 -0.58
N ALA A 6 0.86 -4.08 0.33
CA ALA A 6 1.28 -5.41 0.77
C ALA A 6 0.12 -6.42 0.75
N THR A 7 0.47 -7.71 0.68
CA THR A 7 -0.47 -8.83 0.74
C THR A 7 -0.88 -9.22 2.16
N ASN A 8 -0.28 -8.61 3.18
CA ASN A 8 -0.55 -8.88 4.59
C ASN A 8 -0.37 -7.59 5.40
N ASN A 9 -0.85 -7.59 6.64
CA ASN A 9 -0.74 -6.45 7.55
C ASN A 9 0.06 -6.78 8.81
N THR A 10 1.03 -7.68 8.71
CA THR A 10 1.88 -8.05 9.84
C THR A 10 2.76 -6.88 10.29
N ALA A 11 3.06 -6.83 11.59
CA ALA A 11 3.98 -5.82 12.15
C ALA A 11 5.37 -5.86 11.49
N LEU A 12 5.83 -7.04 11.07
CA LEU A 12 7.08 -7.19 10.34
C LEU A 12 7.03 -6.47 8.98
N THR A 13 5.97 -6.65 8.20
CA THR A 13 5.81 -5.94 6.92
C THR A 13 5.74 -4.42 7.11
N ALA A 14 5.02 -3.95 8.14
CA ALA A 14 4.98 -2.54 8.48
C ALA A 14 6.36 -1.99 8.87
N LEU A 15 7.13 -2.73 9.68
CA LEU A 15 8.49 -2.37 10.07
C LEU A 15 9.43 -2.33 8.87
N THR A 16 9.35 -3.30 7.96
CA THR A 16 10.16 -3.32 6.72
C THR A 16 9.88 -2.08 5.87
N PHE A 17 8.61 -1.73 5.63
CA PHE A 17 8.26 -0.50 4.90
C PHE A 17 8.76 0.75 5.61
N PHE A 18 8.67 0.80 6.93
CA PHE A 18 9.21 1.92 7.71
C PHE A 18 10.72 2.05 7.52
N GLN A 19 11.49 0.98 7.73
CA GLN A 19 12.94 0.97 7.58
C GLN A 19 13.38 1.37 6.16
N GLU A 20 12.79 0.78 5.12
CA GLU A 20 13.08 1.15 3.73
C GLU A 20 12.75 2.62 3.44
N SER A 21 11.66 3.14 4.01
CA SER A 21 11.29 4.54 3.82
C SER A 21 12.27 5.50 4.50
N VAL A 22 12.75 5.15 5.70
CA VAL A 22 13.70 5.96 6.48
C VAL A 22 15.07 5.96 5.83
N GLU A 23 15.54 4.80 5.36
CA GLU A 23 16.81 4.68 4.64
C GLU A 23 16.83 5.56 3.38
N ARG A 24 15.70 5.62 2.66
CA ARG A 24 15.62 6.35 1.38
C ARG A 24 15.28 7.83 1.53
N TYR A 25 14.44 8.19 2.49
CA TYR A 25 13.80 9.51 2.56
C TYR A 25 13.91 10.18 3.93
N GLY A 26 14.55 9.52 4.91
CA GLY A 26 14.63 9.99 6.29
C GLY A 26 13.32 9.79 7.06
N PHE A 27 13.27 10.32 8.28
CA PHE A 27 12.13 10.13 9.17
C PHE A 27 10.85 10.81 8.65
N PRO A 28 9.69 10.13 8.72
CA PRO A 28 8.44 10.69 8.26
C PRO A 28 8.00 11.86 9.13
N LEU A 29 7.54 12.93 8.48
CA LEU A 29 6.99 14.12 9.14
C LEU A 29 5.57 14.37 8.61
N ARG A 30 4.63 14.73 9.50
CA ARG A 30 3.25 15.16 9.15
C ARG A 30 2.42 14.14 8.35
N ILE A 31 2.44 12.88 8.78
CA ILE A 31 1.74 11.76 8.13
C ILE A 31 0.21 11.93 8.05
N GLU A 32 -0.41 12.63 9.00
CA GLU A 32 -1.88 12.72 9.10
C GLU A 32 -2.54 13.38 7.88
N ARG A 33 -1.95 14.48 7.38
CA ARG A 33 -2.50 15.17 6.21
C ARG A 33 -2.33 14.33 4.96
N LEU A 34 -1.16 13.71 4.82
CA LEU A 34 -0.85 12.84 3.70
C LEU A 34 -1.83 11.66 3.62
N TRP A 35 -2.10 10.99 4.74
CA TRP A 35 -3.06 9.89 4.79
C TRP A 35 -4.46 10.27 4.31
N ARG A 36 -4.92 11.49 4.62
CA ARG A 36 -6.21 12.00 4.12
C ARG A 36 -6.21 12.20 2.61
N ASP A 37 -5.11 12.73 2.07
CA ASP A 37 -4.98 12.98 0.64
C ASP A 37 -4.87 11.65 -0.14
N VAL A 38 -4.11 10.67 0.38
CA VAL A 38 -4.04 9.29 -0.16
C VAL A 38 -5.41 8.60 -0.13
N TRP A 39 -6.15 8.73 0.98
CA TRP A 39 -7.51 8.20 1.09
C TRP A 39 -8.43 8.77 0.01
N THR A 40 -8.46 10.09 -0.08
CA THR A 40 -9.37 10.80 -0.99
C THR A 40 -9.02 10.55 -2.45
N ALA A 41 -7.73 10.43 -2.78
CA ALA A 41 -7.28 10.32 -4.17
C ALA A 41 -7.14 8.87 -4.67
N VAL A 42 -6.86 7.90 -3.79
CA VAL A 42 -6.50 6.55 -4.20
C VAL A 42 -7.34 5.50 -3.47
N THR A 43 -7.20 5.38 -2.15
CA THR A 43 -7.66 4.14 -1.46
C THR A 43 -9.17 4.08 -1.24
N SER A 44 -9.89 5.20 -1.26
CA SER A 44 -11.37 5.20 -1.16
C SER A 44 -12.05 4.44 -2.29
N VAL A 45 -11.52 4.50 -3.52
CA VAL A 45 -12.07 3.75 -4.66
C VAL A 45 -11.98 2.24 -4.42
N TYR A 46 -10.82 1.76 -3.96
CA TYR A 46 -10.62 0.35 -3.65
C TYR A 46 -11.47 -0.09 -2.46
N TYR A 47 -11.64 0.77 -1.46
CA TYR A 47 -12.54 0.53 -0.34
C TYR A 47 -13.97 0.30 -0.84
N ASP A 48 -14.51 1.21 -1.66
CA ASP A 48 -15.87 1.13 -2.18
C ASP A 48 -16.07 -0.12 -3.05
N VAL A 49 -15.10 -0.44 -3.92
CA VAL A 49 -15.15 -1.61 -4.80
C VAL A 49 -15.14 -2.92 -4.00
N LEU A 50 -14.26 -3.05 -3.01
CA LEU A 50 -14.16 -4.27 -2.20
C LEU A 50 -15.39 -4.47 -1.32
N HIS A 51 -15.94 -3.39 -0.75
CA HIS A 51 -17.20 -3.45 0.02
C HIS A 51 -18.36 -3.86 -0.88
N TYR A 52 -18.47 -3.27 -2.07
CA TYR A 52 -19.48 -3.67 -3.05
C TYR A 52 -19.40 -5.16 -3.39
N LEU A 53 -18.19 -5.68 -3.64
CA LEU A 53 -18.01 -7.10 -3.95
C LEU A 53 -18.38 -8.01 -2.78
N GLU A 54 -18.09 -7.60 -1.54
CA GLU A 54 -18.45 -8.36 -0.34
C GLU A 54 -19.96 -8.33 -0.07
N GLU A 55 -20.59 -7.17 -0.11
CA GLU A 55 -22.02 -6.98 0.16
C GLU A 55 -22.91 -7.72 -0.86
N ASP A 56 -22.51 -7.72 -2.14
CA ASP A 56 -23.22 -8.42 -3.22
C ASP A 56 -22.84 -9.91 -3.35
N ASN A 57 -22.02 -10.45 -2.43
CA ASN A 57 -21.56 -11.84 -2.39
C ASN A 57 -20.71 -12.28 -3.61
N TYR A 58 -20.05 -11.34 -4.29
CA TYR A 58 -19.04 -11.65 -5.31
C TYR A 58 -17.67 -12.00 -4.70
N LEU A 59 -17.36 -11.43 -3.53
CA LEU A 59 -16.15 -11.69 -2.76
C LEU A 59 -16.49 -12.45 -1.48
N ASN A 60 -16.02 -13.69 -1.37
CA ASN A 60 -16.08 -14.45 -0.13
C ASN A 60 -14.74 -14.37 0.61
N ILE A 61 -14.68 -13.62 1.71
CA ILE A 61 -13.46 -13.45 2.52
C ILE A 61 -12.98 -14.74 3.21
N ALA A 62 -13.84 -15.76 3.32
CA ALA A 62 -13.46 -17.05 3.87
C ALA A 62 -12.85 -17.99 2.80
N ASP A 63 -12.92 -17.61 1.52
CA ASP A 63 -12.42 -18.40 0.40
C ASP A 63 -11.04 -17.91 -0.04
N GLN A 64 -10.05 -18.80 0.02
CA GLN A 64 -8.66 -18.50 -0.35
C GLN A 64 -8.50 -18.17 -1.83
N THR A 65 -9.31 -18.77 -2.71
CA THR A 65 -9.29 -18.48 -4.15
C THR A 65 -9.78 -17.06 -4.41
N HIS A 66 -10.85 -16.64 -3.74
CA HIS A 66 -11.35 -15.27 -3.86
C HIS A 66 -10.34 -14.24 -3.32
N LEU A 67 -9.72 -14.51 -2.17
CA LEU A 67 -8.67 -13.63 -1.63
C LEU A 67 -7.43 -13.59 -2.54
N PHE A 68 -7.04 -14.71 -3.13
CA PHE A 68 -5.95 -14.77 -4.11
C PHE A 68 -6.26 -13.93 -5.34
N CYS A 69 -7.45 -14.10 -5.94
CA CYS A 69 -7.88 -13.32 -7.10
C CYS A 69 -8.00 -11.82 -6.76
N CYS A 70 -8.40 -11.48 -5.54
CA CYS A 70 -8.44 -10.11 -5.04
C CYS A 70 -7.03 -9.50 -5.01
N HIS A 71 -6.05 -10.17 -4.39
CA HIS A 71 -4.67 -9.70 -4.38
C HIS A 71 -4.06 -9.67 -5.78
N TYR A 72 -4.32 -10.68 -6.61
CA TYR A 72 -3.84 -10.75 -7.98
C TYR A 72 -4.27 -9.54 -8.82
N THR A 73 -5.54 -9.15 -8.70
CA THR A 73 -6.11 -8.05 -9.49
C THR A 73 -5.84 -6.68 -8.88
N PHE A 74 -6.20 -6.47 -7.61
CA PHE A 74 -6.26 -5.12 -7.03
C PHE A 74 -4.93 -4.64 -6.48
N LEU A 75 -4.06 -5.54 -5.99
CA LEU A 75 -2.77 -5.13 -5.44
C LEU A 75 -1.85 -4.43 -6.46
N PRO A 76 -1.62 -4.97 -7.69
CA PRO A 76 -0.79 -4.28 -8.67
C PRO A 76 -1.40 -2.95 -9.11
N ARG A 77 -2.73 -2.86 -9.23
CA ARG A 77 -3.44 -1.62 -9.59
C ARG A 77 -3.29 -0.56 -8.50
N LEU A 78 -3.52 -0.95 -7.25
CA LEU A 78 -3.35 -0.07 -6.10
C LEU A 78 -1.92 0.47 -6.04
N GLN A 79 -0.92 -0.39 -6.26
CA GLN A 79 0.46 0.06 -6.27
C GLN A 79 0.76 1.04 -7.41
N ASP A 80 0.20 0.82 -8.60
CA ASP A 80 0.35 1.74 -9.74
C ASP A 80 -0.32 3.10 -9.46
N ASP A 81 -1.52 3.11 -8.87
CA ASP A 81 -2.21 4.34 -8.50
C ASP A 81 -1.48 5.09 -7.37
N LEU A 82 -0.93 4.37 -6.39
CA LEU A 82 -0.06 4.95 -5.35
C LEU A 82 1.21 5.56 -5.95
N ASN A 83 1.81 4.91 -6.95
CA ASN A 83 2.96 5.45 -7.68
C ASN A 83 2.58 6.73 -8.44
N PHE A 84 1.45 6.72 -9.14
CA PHE A 84 0.96 7.89 -9.87
C PHE A 84 0.65 9.05 -8.92
N PHE A 85 -0.02 8.77 -7.80
CA PHE A 85 -0.27 9.77 -6.76
C PHE A 85 1.04 10.33 -6.21
N ARG A 86 2.01 9.47 -5.87
CA ARG A 86 3.33 9.90 -5.40
C ARG A 86 3.99 10.83 -6.41
N ASP A 87 4.01 10.45 -7.68
CA ASP A 87 4.70 11.22 -8.71
C ASP A 87 4.02 12.58 -8.94
N GLY A 88 2.68 12.63 -8.89
CA GLY A 88 1.92 13.87 -8.94
C GLY A 88 2.14 14.75 -7.71
N TRP A 89 2.13 14.14 -6.52
CA TRP A 89 2.30 14.85 -5.26
C TRP A 89 3.73 15.36 -5.07
N ASP A 90 4.76 14.59 -5.38
CA ASP A 90 6.14 15.01 -5.17
C ASP A 90 6.57 16.13 -6.16
N ASN A 91 5.81 16.30 -7.27
CA ASN A 91 6.10 17.28 -8.33
C ASN A 91 5.07 18.42 -8.46
N HIS A 92 4.01 18.47 -7.64
CA HIS A 92 3.02 19.55 -7.75
C HIS A 92 3.55 20.88 -7.17
N PRO A 93 3.20 22.03 -7.77
CA PRO A 93 3.63 23.33 -7.26
C PRO A 93 2.89 23.68 -5.98
N LEU A 94 3.65 23.97 -4.92
CA LEU A 94 3.11 24.45 -3.65
C LEU A 94 2.90 25.96 -3.70
N ARG A 95 1.63 26.39 -3.63
CA ARG A 95 1.26 27.82 -3.68
C ARG A 95 1.94 28.65 -2.58
N THR A 96 2.17 28.07 -1.41
CA THR A 96 2.79 28.75 -0.25
C THR A 96 4.31 28.86 -0.37
N GLU A 97 4.95 28.05 -1.23
CA GLU A 97 6.40 27.95 -1.37
C GLU A 97 6.84 28.44 -2.75
N HIS A 98 6.35 29.60 -3.16
CA HIS A 98 6.66 30.21 -4.46
C HIS A 98 6.42 29.30 -5.69
N SER A 99 5.45 28.37 -5.59
CA SER A 99 5.14 27.36 -6.63
C SER A 99 6.24 26.31 -6.86
N MET A 100 7.17 26.15 -5.91
CA MET A 100 8.14 25.05 -5.96
C MET A 100 7.46 23.73 -5.61
N SER A 101 7.93 22.63 -6.20
CA SER A 101 7.48 21.29 -5.83
C SER A 101 8.16 20.78 -4.57
N PRO A 102 7.58 19.80 -3.86
CA PRO A 102 8.24 19.13 -2.76
C PRO A 102 9.66 18.64 -3.10
N ASN A 103 9.86 18.05 -4.28
CA ASN A 103 11.20 17.63 -4.73
C ASN A 103 12.17 18.80 -4.92
N GLN A 104 11.71 19.93 -5.48
CA GLN A 104 12.55 21.12 -5.63
C GLN A 104 12.96 21.71 -4.27
N LEU A 105 12.03 21.74 -3.31
CA LEU A 105 12.32 22.17 -1.94
C LEU A 105 13.30 21.23 -1.25
N TRP A 106 13.20 19.93 -1.48
CA TRP A 106 14.14 18.95 -0.96
C TRP A 106 15.55 19.18 -1.50
N GLU A 107 15.70 19.30 -2.82
CA GLU A 107 17.00 19.58 -3.47
C GLU A 107 17.62 20.88 -2.97
N LEU A 108 16.82 21.96 -2.86
CA LEU A 108 17.27 23.23 -2.30
C LEU A 108 17.67 23.09 -0.83
N GLY A 109 16.91 22.33 -0.05
CA GLY A 109 17.22 22.03 1.34
C GLY A 109 18.59 21.37 1.49
N GLN A 110 18.88 20.35 0.66
CA GLN A 110 20.17 19.66 0.67
C GLN A 110 21.35 20.56 0.28
N ILE A 111 21.12 21.49 -0.65
CA ILE A 111 22.15 22.46 -1.07
C ILE A 111 22.43 23.49 0.04
N HIS A 112 21.39 24.00 0.69
CA HIS A 112 21.49 25.11 1.64
C HIS A 112 21.73 24.68 3.09
N TYR A 113 21.33 23.47 3.44
CA TYR A 113 21.38 22.92 4.80
C TYR A 113 21.91 21.49 4.75
N GLN A 114 23.22 21.35 4.50
CA GLN A 114 23.87 20.05 4.67
C GLN A 114 23.70 19.62 6.13
N VAL A 115 22.96 18.55 6.32
CA VAL A 115 22.86 17.86 7.59
C VAL A 115 23.97 16.82 7.60
N ASP A 116 24.78 16.79 8.65
CA ASP A 116 25.75 15.70 8.83
C ASP A 116 25.02 14.36 8.80
N ASP A 117 25.68 13.31 8.30
CA ASP A 117 25.11 11.97 8.32
C ASP A 117 24.62 11.65 9.74
N PRO A 118 23.41 11.08 9.89
CA PRO A 118 22.95 10.68 11.19
C PRO A 118 24.00 9.77 11.83
N PRO A 119 24.26 9.94 13.15
CA PRO A 119 25.10 9.00 13.90
C PRO A 119 24.65 7.57 13.61
N ASN A 120 25.57 6.59 13.59
CA ASN A 120 25.19 5.17 13.41
C ASN A 120 24.04 4.78 14.36
N GLU A 121 23.26 3.74 14.03
CA GLU A 121 22.14 3.27 14.87
C GLU A 121 22.52 3.08 16.35
N GLU A 122 23.78 2.78 16.66
CA GLU A 122 24.33 2.67 18.03
C GLU A 122 24.49 4.03 18.76
N GLU A 123 24.66 5.13 18.02
CA GLU A 123 24.78 6.50 18.55
C GLU A 123 23.42 7.23 18.59
N MET A 124 22.48 6.83 17.73
CA MET A 124 21.07 7.22 17.84
C MET A 124 20.42 6.49 19.00
N ASN A 125 20.53 7.08 20.19
CA ASN A 125 19.91 6.62 21.43
C ASN A 125 18.36 6.77 21.36
N ILE A 126 17.73 6.10 20.40
CA ILE A 126 16.28 5.91 20.38
C ILE A 126 15.98 5.00 21.56
N ALA A 127 15.60 5.61 22.68
CA ALA A 127 15.13 4.87 23.83
C ALA A 127 14.08 3.86 23.35
N GLU A 128 14.26 2.58 23.67
CA GLU A 128 13.23 1.57 23.46
C GLU A 128 11.92 2.12 24.03
N ILE A 129 10.98 2.44 23.15
CA ILE A 129 9.69 2.95 23.58
C ILE A 129 8.98 1.76 24.21
N ASP A 130 8.94 1.74 25.53
CA ASP A 130 8.16 0.81 26.32
C ASP A 130 6.67 1.11 26.13
N TRP A 131 6.13 0.59 25.02
CA TRP A 131 4.71 0.72 24.68
C TRP A 131 3.81 0.10 25.76
N GLU A 132 4.30 -0.88 26.54
CA GLU A 132 3.58 -1.52 27.64
C GLU A 132 3.45 -0.59 28.87
N SER A 133 4.35 0.39 29.00
CA SER A 133 4.34 1.42 30.06
C SER A 133 3.68 2.74 29.64
N SER A 134 3.15 2.80 28.41
CA SER A 134 2.42 3.98 27.90
C SER A 134 1.16 4.33 28.71
N GLY A 135 0.69 3.43 29.58
CA GLY A 135 -0.50 3.62 30.41
C GLY A 135 -1.80 3.71 29.60
N LEU A 136 -1.72 3.52 28.28
CA LEU A 136 -2.88 3.37 27.43
C LEU A 136 -3.52 2.03 27.75
N PRO A 137 -4.86 1.96 27.87
CA PRO A 137 -5.53 0.68 27.99
C PRO A 137 -5.10 -0.18 26.79
N PRO A 138 -4.84 -1.49 27.00
CA PRO A 138 -4.59 -2.39 25.88
C PRO A 138 -5.75 -2.22 24.90
N ASP A 139 -5.41 -1.85 23.67
CA ASP A 139 -6.41 -1.64 22.64
C ASP A 139 -7.12 -2.99 22.42
N GLU A 140 -8.36 -3.10 22.89
CA GLU A 140 -9.23 -4.24 22.62
C GLU A 140 -9.67 -4.27 21.16
N SER A 141 -9.21 -3.34 20.31
CA SER A 141 -9.37 -3.49 18.86
C SER A 141 -8.71 -4.80 18.45
N VAL A 142 -9.57 -5.76 18.13
CA VAL A 142 -9.20 -6.97 17.43
C VAL A 142 -8.76 -6.49 16.05
N GLY A 143 -7.50 -6.09 15.93
CA GLY A 143 -6.93 -5.64 14.66
C GLY A 143 -7.29 -6.63 13.56
N VAL A 144 -7.72 -6.13 12.41
CA VAL A 144 -8.08 -6.98 11.27
C VAL A 144 -6.83 -7.77 10.88
N ASN A 145 -6.80 -9.09 11.05
CA ASN A 145 -5.68 -9.92 10.58
C ASN A 145 -5.95 -10.36 9.15
N VAL A 146 -5.14 -9.90 8.21
CA VAL A 146 -5.21 -10.33 6.81
C VAL A 146 -4.51 -11.69 6.69
N PRO A 147 -5.24 -12.77 6.37
CA PRO A 147 -4.65 -14.10 6.32
C PRO A 147 -3.61 -14.17 5.19
N THR A 148 -2.54 -14.93 5.43
CA THR A 148 -1.53 -15.20 4.41
C THR A 148 -2.11 -16.13 3.35
N VAL A 149 -2.42 -15.56 2.19
CA VAL A 149 -2.98 -16.31 1.05
C VAL A 149 -1.86 -17.02 0.30
N GLN A 150 -1.93 -18.36 0.24
CA GLN A 150 -1.07 -19.14 -0.65
C GLN A 150 -1.67 -19.14 -2.06
N CYS A 151 -0.82 -19.18 -3.08
CA CYS A 151 -1.29 -19.33 -4.46
C CYS A 151 -1.98 -20.69 -4.62
N PRO A 152 -3.30 -20.73 -4.93
CA PRO A 152 -4.02 -22.00 -5.08
C PRO A 152 -3.69 -22.72 -6.40
N LEU A 153 -3.07 -22.01 -7.34
CA LEU A 153 -2.75 -22.50 -8.68
C LEU A 153 -1.35 -23.11 -8.77
N THR A 154 -1.19 -24.13 -9.62
CA THR A 154 0.13 -24.61 -10.04
C THR A 154 0.86 -23.56 -10.88
N PRO A 155 2.20 -23.66 -11.04
CA PRO A 155 2.96 -22.71 -11.85
C PRO A 155 2.47 -22.60 -13.31
N GLU A 156 2.02 -23.72 -13.89
CA GLU A 156 1.46 -23.76 -15.25
C GLU A 156 0.11 -23.05 -15.32
N GLN A 157 -0.78 -23.29 -14.34
CA GLN A 157 -2.07 -22.62 -14.24
C GLN A 157 -1.92 -21.13 -13.98
N LEU A 158 -0.95 -20.73 -13.15
CA LEU A 158 -0.64 -19.33 -12.89
C LEU A 158 -0.10 -18.62 -14.13
N THR A 159 0.68 -19.33 -14.95
CA THR A 159 1.16 -18.80 -16.23
C THR A 159 0.00 -18.60 -17.19
N ALA A 160 -0.88 -19.61 -17.32
CA ALA A 160 -2.09 -19.49 -18.14
C ALA A 160 -3.04 -18.37 -17.66
N LEU A 161 -3.17 -18.18 -16.34
CA LEU A 161 -3.93 -17.05 -15.77
C LEU A 161 -3.33 -15.72 -16.22
N LYS A 162 -2.01 -15.55 -16.10
CA LYS A 162 -1.30 -14.33 -16.52
C LYS A 162 -1.39 -14.06 -18.02
N ASP A 163 -1.41 -15.10 -18.84
CA ASP A 163 -1.57 -14.97 -20.29
C ASP A 163 -3.01 -14.57 -20.67
N THR A 164 -3.99 -14.94 -19.84
CA THR A 164 -5.42 -14.75 -20.13
C THR A 164 -5.98 -13.47 -19.51
N VAL A 165 -5.60 -13.17 -18.26
CA VAL A 165 -6.16 -12.09 -17.45
C VAL A 165 -5.02 -11.18 -17.01
N ASP A 166 -4.79 -10.09 -17.73
CA ASP A 166 -3.84 -9.08 -17.29
C ASP A 166 -4.45 -8.24 -16.15
N PRO A 167 -3.90 -8.31 -14.92
CA PRO A 167 -4.43 -7.56 -13.79
C PRO A 167 -4.28 -6.04 -13.97
N ARG A 168 -3.50 -5.55 -14.94
CA ARG A 168 -3.32 -4.12 -15.27
C ARG A 168 -4.09 -3.65 -16.50
N SER A 169 -4.91 -4.50 -17.12
CA SER A 169 -5.70 -4.11 -18.28
C SER A 169 -6.68 -2.95 -17.99
N PRO A 170 -7.01 -2.08 -18.95
CA PRO A 170 -7.96 -0.99 -18.70
C PRO A 170 -9.34 -1.53 -18.26
N SER A 171 -9.90 -0.96 -17.18
CA SER A 171 -11.22 -1.36 -16.66
C SER A 171 -12.12 -0.13 -16.50
N GLN A 172 -13.38 -0.27 -16.90
CA GLN A 172 -14.44 0.74 -16.67
C GLN A 172 -15.20 0.49 -15.36
N SER A 173 -14.86 -0.58 -14.65
CA SER A 173 -15.50 -1.01 -13.40
C SER A 173 -14.49 -1.10 -12.26
N TYR A 174 -13.45 -0.26 -12.31
CA TYR A 174 -12.40 -0.18 -11.29
C TYR A 174 -11.71 -1.53 -10.98
N GLY A 175 -11.67 -2.44 -11.97
CA GLY A 175 -11.06 -3.77 -11.85
C GLY A 175 -12.01 -4.90 -11.45
N ILE A 176 -13.30 -4.62 -11.24
CA ILE A 176 -14.31 -5.65 -10.91
C ILE A 176 -14.40 -6.70 -12.02
N ASP A 177 -14.52 -6.27 -13.27
CA ASP A 177 -14.52 -7.14 -14.46
C ASP A 177 -13.33 -8.11 -14.49
N ILE A 178 -12.15 -7.61 -14.16
CA ILE A 178 -10.89 -8.38 -14.18
C ILE A 178 -10.82 -9.33 -12.99
N TYR A 179 -11.26 -8.90 -11.81
CA TYR A 179 -11.43 -9.76 -10.65
C TYR A 179 -12.37 -10.93 -10.97
N MET A 180 -13.54 -10.63 -11.54
CA MET A 180 -14.52 -11.66 -11.92
C MET A 180 -13.94 -12.64 -12.96
N ALA A 181 -13.18 -12.15 -13.94
CA ALA A 181 -12.50 -13.00 -14.92
C ALA A 181 -11.46 -13.91 -14.26
N ALA A 182 -10.68 -13.39 -13.30
CA ALA A 182 -9.69 -14.19 -12.56
C ALA A 182 -10.37 -15.28 -11.70
N VAL A 183 -11.48 -14.95 -11.02
CA VAL A 183 -12.25 -15.91 -10.23
C VAL A 183 -12.85 -17.00 -11.12
N GLN A 184 -13.45 -16.63 -12.25
CA GLN A 184 -14.00 -17.58 -13.22
C GLN A 184 -12.93 -18.52 -13.77
N PHE A 185 -11.72 -18.01 -14.05
CA PHE A 185 -10.61 -18.83 -14.48
C PHE A 185 -10.22 -19.86 -13.42
N CYS A 186 -10.07 -19.45 -12.15
CA CYS A 186 -9.72 -20.35 -11.07
C CYS A 186 -10.80 -21.42 -10.81
N GLN A 187 -12.08 -21.01 -10.82
CA GLN A 187 -13.21 -21.94 -10.62
C GLN A 187 -13.38 -22.94 -11.78
N ALA A 188 -12.94 -22.59 -13.00
CA ALA A 188 -12.96 -23.52 -14.13
C ALA A 188 -11.86 -24.60 -14.08
N LEU A 189 -10.90 -24.48 -13.15
CA LEU A 189 -9.81 -25.43 -12.95
C LEU A 189 -10.10 -26.45 -11.83
N GLU A 190 -11.16 -26.25 -11.05
CA GLU A 190 -11.69 -27.19 -10.05
C GLU A 190 -12.55 -28.29 -10.68
#